data_AF-A0A3D4BV39-F1
#
_entry.id   AF-A0A3D4BV39-F1
#
_cell.length_a   1.000
_cell.length_b   1.000
_cell.length_c   1.000
_cell.angle_alpha   90.00
_cell.angle_beta   90.00
_cell.angle_gamma   90.00
#
_symmetry.space_group_name_H-M   'P 1'
#
loop_
_entity.id
_entity.type
_entity.pdbx_description
1 polymer ?
#
loop_
_entity_poly.entity_id
_entity_poly.type
_entity_poly.pdbx_seq_one_letter_code
_entity_poly.pdbx_strand_id
1 'polypeptide(L)'
;MKSFALISCLCLAMLSAAQPPSRVVTHDIDNFWTAYDSITTTQDTTRQLHFIRTLYIDKGSEGLKAFMDARDYTAELWVDLISRYPKFWSSIRPNTLSVKTKAPEIEQSIVRLRELYPDLKEARIYFTVGGLRSGGTTMNDMVLVG
;
A
#
# COMPACT_ATOMS: atom_id res chain seq x y z
N MET A 1 7.31 65.46 -12.21
CA MET A 1 6.70 65.09 -10.91
C MET A 1 6.36 63.61 -10.98
N LYS A 2 6.83 62.84 -9.99
CA LYS A 2 7.02 61.39 -10.03
C LYS A 2 5.67 60.67 -9.85
N SER A 3 5.27 59.85 -10.82
CA SER A 3 4.14 58.93 -10.67
C SER A 3 4.69 57.62 -10.12
N PHE A 4 4.36 57.30 -8.87
CA PHE A 4 4.84 56.11 -8.17
C PHE A 4 3.72 55.05 -8.11
N ALA A 5 4.15 53.82 -8.34
CA ALA A 5 3.42 52.57 -8.47
C ALA A 5 2.23 52.33 -7.53
N LEU A 6 1.20 51.64 -8.04
CA LEU A 6 0.37 50.75 -7.23
C LEU A 6 -0.01 49.50 -8.06
N ILE A 7 0.91 48.54 -8.15
CA ILE A 7 0.58 47.17 -8.56
C ILE A 7 0.27 46.42 -7.26
N SER A 8 -1.02 46.33 -6.93
CA SER A 8 -1.50 45.46 -5.85
C SER A 8 -1.38 44.01 -6.33
N CYS A 9 -0.29 43.36 -5.94
CA CYS A 9 -0.09 41.93 -6.16
C CYS A 9 -0.99 41.19 -5.16
N LEU A 10 -2.17 40.78 -5.62
CA LEU A 10 -3.08 39.92 -4.88
C LEU A 10 -2.47 38.51 -4.79
N CYS A 11 -1.55 38.30 -3.85
CA CYS A 11 -1.10 36.97 -3.46
C CYS A 11 -2.27 36.25 -2.78
N LEU A 12 -3.12 35.59 -3.58
CA LEU A 12 -4.06 34.61 -3.10
C LEU A 12 -3.24 33.42 -2.59
N ALA A 13 -2.97 33.41 -1.28
CA ALA A 13 -2.36 32.27 -0.62
C ALA A 13 -3.28 31.06 -0.83
N MET A 14 -2.87 30.15 -1.72
CA MET A 14 -3.49 28.84 -1.78
C MET A 14 -3.12 28.10 -0.50
N LEU A 15 -3.99 28.20 0.51
CA LEU A 15 -4.02 27.23 1.60
C LEU A 15 -4.39 25.88 0.96
N SER A 16 -3.37 25.13 0.52
CA SER A 16 -3.53 23.70 0.33
C SER A 16 -3.72 23.10 1.72
N ALA A 17 -4.99 22.91 2.11
CA ALA A 17 -5.31 22.07 3.25
C ALA A 17 -4.81 20.66 2.90
N ALA A 18 -3.65 20.29 3.46
CA ALA A 18 -3.13 18.94 3.35
C ALA A 18 -4.22 17.98 3.83
N GLN A 19 -4.67 17.10 2.93
CA GLN A 19 -5.61 16.07 3.34
C GLN A 19 -4.93 15.21 4.40
N PRO A 20 -5.63 14.85 5.49
CA PRO A 20 -5.07 13.93 6.47
C PRO A 20 -4.64 12.65 5.73
N PRO A 21 -3.49 12.05 6.10
CA PRO A 21 -3.02 10.84 5.46
C PRO A 21 -4.10 9.76 5.54
N SER A 22 -4.34 9.09 4.41
CA SER A 22 -5.35 8.04 4.28
C SER A 22 -5.14 6.95 5.35
N ARG A 23 -6.24 6.49 5.95
CA ARG A 23 -6.20 5.38 6.91
C ARG A 23 -6.10 4.02 6.21
N VAL A 24 -6.29 3.98 4.89
CA VAL A 24 -6.32 2.77 4.08
C VAL A 24 -5.21 2.82 3.03
N VAL A 25 -4.19 1.99 3.21
CA VAL A 25 -3.01 1.94 2.34
C VAL A 25 -3.11 0.74 1.41
N THR A 26 -3.01 0.97 0.09
CA THR A 26 -3.17 -0.10 -0.92
C THR A 26 -2.05 -0.17 -1.96
N HIS A 27 -1.08 0.76 -1.93
CA HIS A 27 -0.07 0.87 -2.99
C HIS A 27 0.91 -0.33 -3.03
N ASP A 28 0.99 -1.10 -1.93
CA ASP A 28 1.75 -2.35 -1.88
C ASP A 28 1.23 -3.37 -2.91
N ILE A 29 -0.06 -3.38 -3.21
CA ILE A 29 -0.63 -4.24 -4.24
C ILE A 29 -0.10 -3.87 -5.62
N ASP A 30 -0.06 -2.58 -5.97
CA ASP A 30 0.45 -2.12 -7.26
C ASP A 30 1.96 -2.39 -7.38
N ASN A 31 2.71 -2.18 -6.29
CA ASN A 31 4.14 -2.50 -6.20
C ASN A 31 4.41 -4.00 -6.40
N PHE A 32 3.62 -4.87 -5.76
CA PHE A 32 3.74 -6.32 -5.94
C PHE A 32 3.52 -6.74 -7.39
N TRP A 33 2.46 -6.25 -8.04
CA TRP A 33 2.18 -6.63 -9.43
C TRP A 33 3.25 -6.12 -10.40
N THR A 34 3.85 -4.95 -10.13
CA THR A 34 5.01 -4.46 -10.89
C THR A 34 6.23 -5.39 -10.72
N ALA A 35 6.49 -5.87 -9.50
CA ALA A 35 7.54 -6.83 -9.23
C ALA A 35 7.25 -8.19 -9.89
N TYR A 36 6.03 -8.69 -9.76
CA TYR A 36 5.56 -9.95 -10.36
C TYR A 36 5.78 -9.95 -11.87
N ASP A 37 5.33 -8.91 -12.57
CA ASP A 37 5.48 -8.81 -14.01
C ASP A 37 6.97 -8.84 -14.41
N SER A 38 7.82 -8.11 -13.67
CA SER A 38 9.27 -8.10 -13.89
C SER A 38 9.92 -9.47 -13.65
N ILE A 39 9.55 -10.16 -12.57
CA ILE A 39 10.03 -11.51 -12.21
C ILE A 39 9.71 -12.51 -13.32
N THR A 40 8.52 -12.44 -13.91
CA THR A 40 8.08 -13.39 -14.95
C THR A 40 8.81 -13.24 -16.29
N THR A 41 9.58 -12.16 -16.48
CA THR A 41 10.39 -11.93 -17.70
C THR A 41 11.69 -12.72 -17.74
N THR A 42 12.07 -13.39 -16.65
CA THR A 42 13.37 -14.05 -16.53
C THR A 42 13.30 -15.32 -15.69
N GLN A 43 14.22 -16.26 -15.95
CA GLN A 43 14.44 -17.45 -15.13
C GLN A 43 15.65 -17.32 -14.19
N ASP A 44 16.39 -16.20 -14.27
CA ASP A 44 17.54 -15.94 -13.40
C ASP A 44 17.05 -15.56 -12.00
N THR A 45 17.22 -16.47 -11.03
CA THR A 45 16.81 -16.27 -9.64
C THR A 45 17.44 -15.04 -9.00
N THR A 46 18.67 -14.68 -9.35
CA THR A 46 19.33 -13.48 -8.81
C THR A 46 18.60 -12.21 -9.26
N ARG A 47 18.18 -12.17 -10.53
CA ARG A 47 17.38 -11.06 -11.07
C ARG A 47 15.97 -11.02 -10.49
N GLN A 48 15.34 -12.18 -10.29
CA GLN A 48 14.03 -12.26 -9.65
C GLN A 48 14.07 -11.74 -8.21
N LEU A 49 15.08 -12.14 -7.44
CA LEU A 49 15.32 -11.63 -6.08
C LEU A 49 15.58 -10.13 -6.08
N HIS A 50 16.33 -9.61 -7.06
CA HIS A 50 16.54 -8.17 -7.21
C HIS A 50 15.22 -7.44 -7.46
N PHE A 51 14.35 -7.95 -8.34
CA PHE A 51 13.06 -7.32 -8.64
C PHE A 51 12.13 -7.31 -7.44
N ILE A 52 11.93 -8.43 -6.72
CA ILE A 52 11.03 -8.43 -5.57
C ILE A 52 11.55 -7.52 -4.45
N ARG A 53 12.87 -7.45 -4.24
CA ARG A 53 13.47 -6.56 -3.25
C ARG A 53 13.22 -5.10 -3.60
N THR A 54 13.63 -4.69 -4.81
CA THR A 54 13.64 -3.26 -5.18
C THR A 54 12.29 -2.71 -5.58
N LEU A 55 11.40 -3.53 -6.14
CA LEU A 55 10.10 -3.07 -6.65
C LEU A 55 8.96 -3.26 -5.66
N TYR A 56 9.08 -4.21 -4.73
CA TYR A 56 8.02 -4.49 -3.75
C TYR A 56 8.47 -4.25 -2.32
N ILE A 57 9.53 -4.92 -1.86
CA ILE A 57 9.93 -4.86 -0.44
C ILE A 57 10.43 -3.45 -0.09
N ASP A 58 11.40 -2.91 -0.82
CA ASP A 58 12.06 -1.63 -0.50
C ASP A 58 11.10 -0.44 -0.66
N LYS A 59 10.17 -0.53 -1.61
CA LYS A 59 9.09 0.46 -1.83
C LYS A 59 7.85 0.20 -0.97
N GLY A 60 7.88 -0.84 -0.16
CA GLY A 60 6.76 -1.29 0.64
C GLY A 60 6.39 -0.31 1.75
N SER A 61 5.11 -0.25 2.08
CA SER A 61 4.63 0.51 3.22
C SER A 61 5.17 -0.05 4.54
N GLU A 62 5.06 0.74 5.61
CA GLU A 62 5.34 0.27 6.97
C GLU A 62 4.48 -0.96 7.35
N GLY A 63 3.26 -1.08 6.81
CA GLY A 63 2.39 -2.24 7.03
C GLY A 63 2.92 -3.50 6.35
N LEU A 64 3.48 -3.39 5.14
CA LEU A 64 4.17 -4.52 4.52
C LEU A 64 5.35 -4.96 5.39
N LYS A 65 6.19 -4.02 5.85
CA LYS A 65 7.33 -4.34 6.72
C LYS A 65 6.87 -5.03 8.00
N ALA A 66 5.86 -4.48 8.68
CA ALA A 66 5.27 -5.08 9.87
C ALA A 66 4.71 -6.48 9.59
N PHE A 67 4.11 -6.71 8.41
CA PHE A 67 3.57 -8.01 8.07
C PHE A 67 4.66 -9.03 7.77
N MET A 68 5.74 -8.59 7.12
CA MET A 68 6.93 -9.40 6.91
C MET A 68 7.51 -9.86 8.24
N ASP A 69 7.65 -8.96 9.20
CA ASP A 69 8.15 -9.27 10.54
C ASP A 69 7.19 -10.21 11.29
N ALA A 70 5.88 -9.98 11.19
CA ALA A 70 4.88 -10.77 11.90
C ALA A 70 4.67 -12.20 11.33
N ARG A 71 5.17 -12.49 10.13
CA ARG A 71 4.96 -13.79 9.43
C ARG A 71 6.22 -14.38 8.82
N ASP A 72 7.38 -13.82 9.13
CA ASP A 72 8.70 -14.22 8.66
C ASP A 72 8.77 -14.30 7.12
N TYR A 73 8.27 -13.27 6.42
CA TYR A 73 8.33 -13.21 4.96
C TYR A 73 9.71 -12.77 4.47
N THR A 74 10.17 -13.40 3.40
CA THR A 74 11.46 -13.12 2.77
C THR A 74 11.31 -12.94 1.26
N ALA A 75 12.29 -12.32 0.61
CA ALA A 75 12.31 -12.18 -0.84
C ALA A 75 12.26 -13.55 -1.54
N GLU A 76 13.00 -14.52 -1.00
CA GLU A 76 13.10 -15.89 -1.48
C GLU A 76 11.74 -16.59 -1.41
N LEU A 77 10.97 -16.36 -0.34
CA LEU A 77 9.62 -16.90 -0.20
C LEU A 77 8.73 -16.45 -1.37
N TRP A 78 8.71 -15.16 -1.70
CA TRP A 78 7.87 -14.68 -2.81
C TRP A 78 8.32 -15.21 -4.16
N VAL A 79 9.63 -15.21 -4.46
CA VAL A 79 10.13 -15.72 -5.74
C VAL A 79 9.74 -17.19 -5.93
N ASP A 80 9.90 -18.00 -4.87
CA ASP A 80 9.52 -19.41 -4.86
C ASP A 80 8.00 -19.58 -5.04
N LEU A 81 7.15 -18.84 -4.32
CA LEU A 81 5.70 -18.92 -4.48
C LEU A 81 5.21 -18.45 -5.85
N ILE A 82 5.83 -17.42 -6.44
CA ILE A 82 5.52 -16.92 -7.79
C ILE A 82 5.77 -18.02 -8.82
N SER A 83 6.91 -18.71 -8.71
CA SER A 83 7.25 -19.83 -9.58
C SER A 83 6.32 -21.03 -9.38
N ARG A 84 6.02 -21.39 -8.13
CA ARG A 84 5.23 -22.59 -7.79
C ARG A 84 3.75 -22.48 -8.14
N TYR A 85 3.17 -21.28 -8.08
CA TYR A 85 1.71 -21.12 -8.15
C TYR A 85 1.23 -20.09 -9.20
N PRO A 86 1.64 -20.17 -10.48
CA PRO A 86 1.30 -19.15 -11.49
C PRO A 86 -0.22 -18.98 -11.70
N LYS A 87 -0.99 -20.07 -11.61
CA LYS A 87 -2.46 -20.02 -11.75
C LYS A 87 -3.13 -19.29 -10.58
N PHE A 88 -2.58 -19.41 -9.37
CA PHE A 88 -3.08 -18.71 -8.20
C PHE A 88 -2.87 -17.21 -8.35
N TRP A 89 -1.67 -16.78 -8.74
CA TRP A 89 -1.38 -15.36 -8.95
C TRP A 89 -2.28 -14.75 -10.04
N SER A 90 -2.46 -15.47 -11.15
CA SER A 90 -3.38 -15.05 -12.20
C SER A 90 -4.83 -14.92 -11.72
N SER A 91 -5.29 -15.77 -10.79
CA SER A 91 -6.69 -15.74 -10.34
C SER A 91 -6.97 -14.62 -9.34
N ILE A 92 -5.99 -14.22 -8.52
CA ILE A 92 -6.19 -13.19 -7.49
C ILE A 92 -5.89 -11.76 -7.98
N ARG A 93 -5.15 -11.60 -9.08
CA ARG A 93 -4.78 -10.28 -9.64
C ARG A 93 -5.93 -9.31 -9.82
N PRO A 94 -7.05 -9.64 -10.49
CA PRO A 94 -8.15 -8.69 -10.67
C PRO A 94 -8.76 -8.26 -9.34
N ASN A 95 -8.92 -9.19 -8.40
CA ASN A 95 -9.55 -8.91 -7.11
C ASN A 95 -8.65 -8.03 -6.23
N THR A 96 -7.36 -8.34 -6.14
CA THR A 96 -6.41 -7.52 -5.36
C THR A 96 -6.29 -6.11 -5.92
N LEU A 97 -6.18 -5.94 -7.24
CA LEU A 97 -6.12 -4.60 -7.87
C LEU A 97 -7.40 -3.79 -7.65
N SER A 98 -8.56 -4.44 -7.46
CA SER A 98 -9.83 -3.74 -7.24
C SER A 98 -9.93 -3.07 -5.87
N VAL A 99 -9.12 -3.48 -4.88
CA VAL A 99 -9.18 -2.99 -3.49
C VAL A 99 -9.06 -1.46 -3.41
N LYS A 100 -8.20 -0.85 -4.23
CA LYS A 100 -8.03 0.61 -4.25
C LYS A 100 -9.31 1.37 -4.61
N THR A 101 -10.20 0.75 -5.37
CA THR A 101 -11.51 1.34 -5.70
C THR A 101 -12.48 1.33 -4.51
N LYS A 102 -12.20 0.49 -3.50
CA LYS A 102 -12.99 0.32 -2.27
C LYS A 102 -12.43 1.09 -1.08
N ALA A 103 -11.19 1.58 -1.17
CA ALA A 103 -10.56 2.34 -0.09
C ALA A 103 -11.43 3.52 0.43
N PRO A 104 -12.08 4.35 -0.42
CA PRO A 104 -12.95 5.42 0.07
C PRO A 104 -14.16 4.93 0.87
N GLU A 105 -14.76 3.79 0.46
CA GLU A 105 -15.90 3.19 1.15
C GLU A 105 -15.49 2.62 2.52
N ILE A 106 -14.29 2.03 2.60
CA ILE A 106 -13.71 1.53 3.85
C ILE A 106 -13.42 2.70 4.79
N GLU A 107 -12.84 3.80 4.31
CA GLU A 107 -12.59 5.00 5.11
C GLU A 107 -13.88 5.58 5.69
N GLN A 108 -14.93 5.71 4.88
CA GLN A 108 -16.24 6.15 5.35
C GLN A 108 -16.84 5.21 6.40
N SER A 109 -16.58 3.91 6.28
CA SER A 109 -17.05 2.93 7.25
C SER A 109 -16.30 3.04 8.58
N ILE A 110 -15.00 3.35 8.55
CA ILE A 110 -14.21 3.64 9.77
C ILE A 110 -14.72 4.90 10.47
N VAL A 111 -15.05 5.96 9.71
CA VAL A 111 -15.63 7.19 10.27
C VAL A 111 -16.96 6.89 10.97
N ARG A 112 -17.87 6.17 10.31
CA ARG A 112 -19.15 5.74 10.90
C ARG A 112 -18.95 4.86 12.14
N LEU A 113 -17.98 3.96 12.12
CA LEU A 113 -17.67 3.12 13.29
C LEU A 113 -17.25 3.97 14.49
N ARG A 114 -16.46 5.03 14.27
CA ARG A 114 -16.04 5.95 15.34
C ARG A 114 -17.20 6.76 15.92
N GLU A 115 -18.17 7.15 15.09
CA GLU A 115 -19.38 7.86 15.58
C GLU A 115 -20.18 6.98 16.56
N LEU A 116 -20.24 5.68 16.28
CA LEU A 116 -20.93 4.70 17.14
C LEU A 116 -20.12 4.36 18.41
N TYR A 117 -18.79 4.40 18.32
CA TYR A 117 -17.88 4.05 19.40
C TYR A 117 -16.82 5.16 19.58
N PRO A 118 -17.12 6.22 20.36
CA PRO A 118 -16.21 7.37 20.50
C PRO A 118 -14.82 7.02 21.06
N ASP A 119 -14.72 5.95 21.85
CA ASP A 119 -13.47 5.43 22.43
C ASP A 119 -12.69 4.50 21.47
N LEU A 120 -13.15 4.36 20.21
CA LEU A 120 -12.47 3.55 19.21
C LEU A 120 -11.04 4.05 18.98
N LYS A 121 -10.08 3.17 19.24
CA LYS A 121 -8.67 3.43 18.96
C LYS A 121 -8.45 3.54 17.46
N GLU A 122 -7.69 4.54 17.06
CA GLU A 122 -7.31 4.69 15.65
C GLU A 122 -6.42 3.54 15.21
N ALA A 123 -6.65 3.06 14.00
CA ALA A 123 -5.81 2.08 13.34
C ALA A 123 -5.68 2.42 11.86
N ARG A 124 -4.54 2.05 11.28
CA ARG A 124 -4.30 2.11 9.83
C ARG A 124 -4.43 0.71 9.24
N ILE A 125 -5.13 0.62 8.12
CA ILE A 125 -5.36 -0.62 7.40
C ILE A 125 -4.41 -0.66 6.21
N TYR A 126 -3.62 -1.73 6.12
CA TYR A 126 -2.66 -1.96 5.05
C TYR A 126 -3.08 -3.18 4.26
N PHE A 127 -3.36 -2.97 2.98
CA PHE A 127 -3.58 -4.03 2.02
C PHE A 127 -2.28 -4.32 1.28
N THR A 128 -1.79 -5.52 1.48
CA THR A 128 -0.52 -6.02 0.95
C THR A 128 -0.76 -7.28 0.11
N VAL A 129 0.30 -7.86 -0.43
CA VAL A 129 0.29 -9.22 -0.97
C VAL A 129 1.21 -10.10 -0.12
N GLY A 130 0.62 -10.98 0.68
CA GLY A 130 1.36 -11.81 1.63
C GLY A 130 2.14 -12.96 0.98
N GLY A 131 2.89 -13.69 1.83
CA GLY A 131 3.61 -14.92 1.45
C GLY A 131 2.78 -16.20 1.61
N LEU A 132 1.46 -16.13 1.45
CA LEU A 132 0.52 -17.26 1.59
C LEU A 132 0.60 -18.04 2.91
N ARG A 133 1.00 -17.38 4.00
CA ARG A 133 0.97 -17.96 5.37
C ARG A 133 -0.20 -17.49 6.20
N SER A 134 -0.86 -16.40 5.80
CA SER A 134 -1.95 -15.77 6.54
C SER A 134 -2.69 -14.78 5.64
N GLY A 135 -4.03 -14.70 5.74
CA GLY A 135 -4.83 -13.68 5.07
C GLY A 135 -4.86 -12.33 5.80
N GLY A 136 -4.25 -12.25 6.99
CA GLY A 136 -4.13 -11.01 7.74
C GLY A 136 -3.68 -11.19 9.19
N THR A 137 -3.30 -10.08 9.81
CA THR A 137 -2.95 -9.99 11.22
C THR A 137 -3.14 -8.57 11.72
N THR A 138 -2.94 -8.36 13.02
CA THR A 138 -2.72 -7.02 13.57
C THR A 138 -1.31 -6.92 14.15
N MET A 139 -0.78 -5.70 14.19
CA MET A 139 0.45 -5.35 14.90
C MET A 139 0.31 -3.92 15.41
N ASN A 140 0.28 -3.72 16.72
CA ASN A 140 0.00 -2.42 17.35
C ASN A 140 -1.31 -1.79 16.83
N ASP A 141 -1.24 -0.61 16.23
CA ASP A 141 -2.32 0.16 15.59
C ASP A 141 -2.49 -0.17 14.10
N MET A 142 -1.91 -1.28 13.63
CA MET A 142 -1.98 -1.69 12.22
C MET A 142 -2.90 -2.91 12.05
N VAL A 143 -3.82 -2.81 11.09
CA VAL A 143 -4.54 -3.94 10.52
C VAL A 143 -3.84 -4.31 9.21
N LEU A 144 -3.30 -5.52 9.15
CA LEU A 144 -2.50 -6.00 8.03
C LEU A 144 -3.32 -7.05 7.28
N VAL A 145 -3.65 -6.79 6.03
CA VAL A 145 -4.45 -7.66 5.16
C VAL A 145 -3.56 -8.16 4.01
N GLY A 146 -3.61 -9.45 3.69
CA GLY A 146 -2.75 -10.04 2.66
C GLY A 146 -3.30 -11.26 1.96
#